data_AF-A0A7S9GUA8-F1
#
_entry.id   AF-A0A7S9GUA8-F1
#
_cell.length_a   1.000
_cell.length_b   1.000
_cell.length_c   1.000
_cell.angle_alpha   90.00
_cell.angle_beta   90.00
_cell.angle_gamma   90.00
#
_symmetry.space_group_name_H-M   'P 1'
#
loop_
_entity.id
_entity.type
_entity.pdbx_description
1 polymer ?
#
loop_
_entity_poly.entity_id
_entity_poly.type
_entity_poly.pdbx_seq_one_letter_code
_entity_poly.pdbx_strand_id
1 'polypeptide(L)'
;MCRNIKTLFNFEPPATEDEIHASALQFVRKLSGFNKPSQANEAAFNRAVAEVSDAARRLLTSLETAAPTRDREIEAEKARERSRLRFG
;
A
#
# COMPACT_ATOMS: atom_id res chain seq x y z
N MET A 1 -5.52 7.46 -10.82
CA MET A 1 -5.50 6.41 -9.77
C MET A 1 -4.06 6.17 -9.31
N CYS A 2 -3.84 5.99 -8.00
CA CYS A 2 -2.56 5.53 -7.45
C CYS A 2 -2.29 4.09 -7.87
N ARG A 3 -1.73 3.88 -9.06
CA ARG A 3 -1.39 2.54 -9.58
C ARG A 3 -0.40 1.76 -8.69
N ASN A 4 0.23 2.43 -7.73
CA ASN A 4 1.24 1.86 -6.83
C ASN A 4 0.73 1.51 -5.42
N ILE A 5 -0.50 1.85 -5.04
CA ILE A 5 -1.05 1.44 -3.74
C ILE A 5 -1.69 0.07 -3.91
N LYS A 6 -1.19 -0.93 -3.17
CA LYS A 6 -1.67 -2.32 -3.23
C LYS A 6 -2.77 -2.57 -2.19
N THR A 7 -3.67 -3.50 -2.48
CA THR A 7 -4.59 -4.03 -1.46
C THR A 7 -3.80 -4.88 -0.47
N LEU A 8 -3.96 -4.62 0.84
CA LEU A 8 -3.19 -5.28 1.91
C LEU A 8 -4.04 -6.17 2.84
N PHE A 9 -5.36 -6.04 2.82
CA PHE A 9 -6.26 -6.81 3.68
C PHE A 9 -6.41 -8.28 3.24
N ASN A 10 -6.69 -9.19 4.16
CA ASN A 10 -7.04 -10.60 3.90
C ASN A 10 -5.97 -11.37 3.09
N PHE A 11 -4.73 -11.36 3.59
CA PHE A 11 -3.61 -12.14 3.08
C PHE A 11 -2.98 -13.00 4.17
N GLU A 12 -2.45 -14.15 3.79
CA GLU A 12 -1.56 -14.98 4.60
C GLU A 12 -0.19 -15.05 3.89
N PRO A 13 0.92 -14.59 4.52
CA PRO A 13 0.97 -13.90 5.81
C PRO A 13 0.34 -12.49 5.77
N PRO A 14 -0.08 -11.94 6.94
CA PRO A 14 -0.62 -10.58 7.06
C PRO A 14 0.33 -9.51 6.51
N ALA A 15 -0.20 -8.32 6.23
CA ALA A 15 0.59 -7.21 5.69
C ALA A 15 1.67 -6.78 6.68
N THR A 16 2.87 -6.58 6.16
CA THR A 16 4.00 -6.12 6.97
C THR A 16 3.97 -4.61 7.13
N GLU A 17 4.71 -4.11 8.12
CA GLU A 17 4.82 -2.67 8.34
C GLU A 17 5.45 -1.92 7.17
N ASP A 18 6.40 -2.54 6.50
CA ASP A 18 7.03 -1.95 5.32
C ASP A 18 6.03 -1.80 4.18
N GLU A 19 5.10 -2.75 4.01
CA GLU A 19 4.05 -2.66 3.00
C GLU A 19 3.02 -1.57 3.31
N ILE A 20 2.65 -1.43 4.59
CA ILE A 20 1.75 -0.38 5.08
C ILE A 20 2.41 0.98 4.88
N HIS A 21 3.66 1.14 5.34
CA HIS A 21 4.44 2.36 5.20
C HIS A 21 4.66 2.73 3.73
N ALA A 22 5.01 1.76 2.88
CA ALA A 22 5.17 1.99 1.44
C ALA A 22 3.85 2.47 0.81
N SER A 23 2.72 1.92 1.22
CA SER A 23 1.39 2.34 0.73
C SER A 23 1.04 3.75 1.20
N ALA A 24 1.30 4.08 2.47
CA ALA A 24 1.13 5.42 3.02
C ALA A 24 2.00 6.44 2.30
N LEU A 25 3.27 6.11 2.03
CA LEU A 25 4.18 6.95 1.26
C LEU A 25 3.63 7.27 -0.13
N GLN A 26 3.14 6.27 -0.87
CA GLN A 26 2.57 6.49 -2.20
C GLN A 26 1.29 7.34 -2.15
N PHE A 27 0.47 7.17 -1.10
CA PHE A 27 -0.70 8.01 -0.87
C PHE A 27 -0.32 9.48 -0.67
N VAL A 28 0.62 9.75 0.25
CA VAL A 28 1.08 11.11 0.54
C VAL A 28 1.73 11.74 -0.68
N ARG A 29 2.58 11.01 -1.42
CA ARG A 29 3.15 11.48 -2.70
C ARG A 29 2.08 11.88 -3.70
N LYS A 30 1.00 11.09 -3.81
CA LYS A 30 -0.09 11.41 -4.73
C LYS A 30 -0.83 12.67 -4.31
N LEU A 31 -1.10 12.81 -3.02
CA LEU A 31 -1.85 13.93 -2.47
C LEU A 31 -1.05 15.23 -2.56
N SER A 32 0.24 15.20 -2.22
CA SER A 32 1.10 16.38 -2.22
C SER A 32 1.64 16.74 -3.61
N GLY A 33 1.66 15.80 -4.55
CA GLY A 33 2.33 15.95 -5.85
C GLY A 33 3.86 15.87 -5.78
N PHE A 34 4.43 15.55 -4.62
CA PHE A 34 5.89 15.45 -4.43
C PHE A 34 6.34 14.01 -4.56
N ASN A 35 7.34 13.74 -5.41
CA ASN A 35 8.08 12.48 -5.34
C ASN A 35 9.14 12.50 -4.23
N LYS A 36 9.78 13.66 -4.05
CA LYS A 36 10.68 14.00 -2.96
C LYS A 36 10.27 15.37 -2.42
N PRO A 37 9.98 15.53 -1.12
CA PRO A 37 9.66 16.84 -0.57
C PRO A 37 10.89 17.75 -0.61
N SER A 38 10.65 19.07 -0.63
CA SER A 38 11.71 20.04 -0.34
C SER A 38 12.13 19.96 1.12
N GLN A 39 13.32 20.47 1.46
CA GLN A 39 13.81 20.49 2.85
C GLN A 39 12.82 21.19 3.81
N ALA A 40 12.20 22.28 3.36
CA ALA A 40 11.20 23.00 4.15
C ALA A 40 9.92 22.18 4.44
N ASN A 41 9.56 21.25 3.54
CA ASN A 41 8.34 20.45 3.63
C ASN A 41 8.58 19.03 4.16
N GLU A 42 9.84 18.63 4.35
CA GLU A 42 10.22 17.26 4.71
C GLU A 42 9.57 16.80 6.02
N ALA A 43 9.57 17.65 7.05
CA ALA A 43 8.98 17.33 8.35
C ALA A 43 7.46 17.11 8.26
N ALA A 44 6.75 17.96 7.49
CA ALA A 44 5.31 17.82 7.29
C ALA A 44 4.98 16.58 6.46
N PHE A 45 5.77 16.32 5.42
CA PHE A 45 5.62 15.14 4.56
C PHE A 45 5.81 13.84 5.35
N ASN A 46 6.90 13.73 6.11
CA ASN A 46 7.21 12.52 6.90
C ASN A 46 6.18 12.28 8.00
N ARG A 47 5.68 13.34 8.65
CA ARG A 47 4.59 13.23 9.62
C ARG A 47 3.31 12.67 9.00
N ALA A 48 2.91 13.18 7.84
CA ALA A 48 1.74 12.68 7.14
C ALA A 48 1.89 11.19 6.76
N VAL A 49 3.08 10.76 6.36
CA VAL A 49 3.33 9.33 6.05
C VAL A 49 3.16 8.48 7.31
N ALA A 50 3.69 8.91 8.46
CA ALA A 50 3.55 8.19 9.73
C ALA A 50 2.08 8.09 10.17
N GLU A 51 1.34 9.20 10.17
CA GLU A 51 -0.07 9.23 10.58
C GLU A 51 -0.96 8.36 9.68
N VAL A 52 -0.72 8.37 8.36
CA VAL A 52 -1.44 7.51 7.41
C VAL A 52 -1.07 6.05 7.62
N SER A 53 0.20 5.74 7.92
CA SER A 53 0.63 4.37 8.22
C SER A 53 -0.07 3.83 9.46
N ASP A 54 -0.15 4.63 10.53
CA ASP A 54 -0.85 4.24 11.77
C ASP A 54 -2.35 4.10 11.56
N ALA A 55 -2.97 4.97 10.77
CA ALA A 55 -4.38 4.84 10.41
C ALA A 55 -4.64 3.57 9.59
N ALA A 56 -3.79 3.27 8.62
CA ALA A 56 -3.89 2.08 7.78
C ALA A 56 -3.68 0.80 8.59
N ARG A 57 -2.70 0.77 9.51
CA ARG A 57 -2.50 -0.35 10.44
C ARG A 57 -3.76 -0.62 11.25
N ARG A 58 -4.30 0.41 11.92
CA ARG A 58 -5.52 0.30 12.74
C ARG A 58 -6.69 -0.23 11.92
N LEU A 59 -6.86 0.28 10.71
CA LEU A 59 -7.87 -0.20 9.77
C LEU A 59 -7.66 -1.70 9.49
N LEU A 60 -6.48 -2.10 9.03
CA LEU A 60 -6.19 -3.49 8.65
C LEU A 60 -6.40 -4.47 9.81
N THR A 61 -6.06 -4.08 11.04
CA THR A 61 -6.29 -4.90 12.24
C THR A 61 -7.76 -4.97 12.68
N SER A 62 -8.58 -4.01 12.27
CA SER A 62 -10.00 -3.93 12.64
C SER A 62 -10.96 -4.56 11.62
N LEU A 63 -10.47 -4.85 10.41
CA LEU A 63 -11.29 -5.42 9.35
C LEU A 63 -11.47 -6.92 9.57
N GLU A 64 -12.71 -7.39 9.42
CA GLU A 64 -13.09 -8.80 9.52
C GLU A 64 -13.68 -9.28 8.18
N THR A 65 -13.47 -10.56 7.86
CA THR A 65 -14.08 -11.18 6.69
C THR A 65 -14.26 -12.68 6.90
N ALA A 66 -15.32 -13.24 6.30
CA ALA A 66 -15.55 -14.68 6.22
C ALA A 66 -14.90 -15.31 4.97
N ALA A 67 -14.34 -14.49 4.07
CA ALA A 67 -13.66 -14.98 2.88
C ALA A 67 -12.34 -15.69 3.25
N PRO A 68 -11.94 -16.75 2.52
CA PRO A 68 -10.64 -17.37 2.73
C PRO A 68 -9.51 -16.34 2.51
N THR A 69 -8.43 -16.49 3.27
CA THR A 69 -7.23 -15.67 3.11
C THR A 69 -6.60 -15.90 1.74
N ARG A 70 -5.99 -14.85 1.19
CA ARG A 70 -5.32 -14.91 -0.10
C ARG A 70 -3.84 -15.13 0.08
N ASP A 71 -3.25 -15.90 -0.82
CA ASP A 71 -1.81 -16.06 -0.91
C ASP A 71 -1.18 -14.96 -1.78
N ARG A 72 -0.11 -14.35 -1.29
CA ARG A 72 0.55 -13.23 -1.97
C ARG A 72 1.26 -13.64 -3.25
N GLU A 73 1.90 -14.81 -3.26
CA GLU A 73 2.63 -15.31 -4.42
C GLU A 73 1.66 -15.66 -5.56
N ILE A 74 0.54 -16.29 -5.22
CA ILE A 74 -0.52 -16.62 -6.16
C ILE A 74 -1.12 -15.34 -6.76
N GLU A 75 -1.42 -14.33 -5.94
CA GLU A 75 -1.98 -13.06 -6.45
C GLU A 75 -0.97 -12.26 -7.28
N ALA A 76 0.32 -12.33 -6.95
CA ALA A 76 1.39 -11.74 -7.74
C ALA A 76 1.54 -12.44 -9.09
N GLU A 77 1.47 -13.77 -9.14
CA GLU A 77 1.55 -14.53 -10.39
C GLU A 77 0.36 -14.23 -11.30
N LYS A 78 -0.86 -14.22 -10.76
CA LYS A 78 -2.06 -13.79 -11.50
C LYS A 78 -1.90 -12.38 -12.06
N ALA A 79 -1.25 -11.46 -11.32
CA ALA A 79 -0.99 -10.12 -11.81
C ALA A 79 0.03 -10.10 -12.96
N ARG A 80 1.09 -10.91 -12.88
CA ARG A 80 2.08 -11.08 -13.95
C ARG A 80 1.45 -11.65 -15.21
N GLU A 81 0.63 -12.69 -15.07
CA GLU A 81 -0.07 -13.33 -16.19
C GLU A 81 -1.03 -12.34 -16.88
N ARG A 82 -1.83 -11.60 -16.11
CA ARG A 82 -2.68 -10.52 -16.67
C ARG A 82 -1.87 -9.46 -17.42
N SER A 83 -0.68 -9.13 -16.95
CA SER A 83 0.22 -8.19 -17.65
C SER A 83 0.74 -8.78 -18.95
N ARG A 84 1.14 -10.06 -18.95
CA ARG A 84 1.60 -10.77 -20.14
C ARG A 84 0.52 -10.85 -21.21
N LEU A 85 -0.72 -11.14 -20.83
CA LEU A 85 -1.85 -11.17 -21.78
C LEU A 85 -2.17 -9.80 -22.39
N ARG A 86 -1.86 -8.71 -21.67
CA ARG A 86 -2.17 -7.35 -22.10
C ARG A 86 -1.07 -6.72 -22.97
N PHE A 87 0.19 -7.05 -22.71
CA PHE A 87 1.35 -6.39 -23.30
C PHE A 87 2.30 -7.34 -24.04
N GLY A 88 2.04 -8.64 -24.00
CA GLY A 88 2.74 -9.65 -24.81
C GLY A 88 2.16 -9.81 -26.20
#